data_AF-A0A1G6B671-F1
#
_entry.id   AF-A0A1G6B671-F1
#
_cell.length_a   1.000
_cell.length_b   1.000
_cell.length_c   1.000
_cell.angle_alpha   90.00
_cell.angle_beta   90.00
_cell.angle_gamma   90.00
#
_symmetry.space_group_name_H-M   'P 1'
#
loop_
_entity.id
_entity.type
_entity.pdbx_description
1 polymer ?
#
loop_
_entity_poly.entity_id
_entity_poly.type
_entity_poly.pdbx_seq_one_letter_code
_entity_poly.pdbx_strand_id
1 'polypeptide(L)' 'MSYSKDYLQKFKGKKVTFRRVTSFPDLKIQFVDSFADYEYKEASSNSFSAEIVKVQEVSSFPDVKLKKVTAFGDFEIYFE' A
#
# COMPACT_ATOMS: atom_id res chain seq x y z
N MET A 1 16.56 -6.06 -0.07
CA MET A 1 15.60 -6.76 0.82
C MET A 1 14.22 -6.57 0.21
N SER A 2 13.66 -7.62 -0.42
CA SER A 2 12.32 -7.54 -1.00
C SER A 2 11.29 -7.57 0.12
N TYR A 3 10.59 -6.45 0.33
CA TYR A 3 9.50 -6.40 1.29
C TYR A 3 8.38 -7.32 0.77
N SER A 4 8.16 -8.42 1.47
CA SER A 4 7.25 -9.49 1.04
C SER A 4 5.80 -9.17 1.42
N LYS A 5 4.84 -9.91 0.84
CA LYS A 5 3.39 -9.84 1.11
C LYS A 5 3.01 -9.86 2.61
N ASP A 6 3.89 -10.44 3.44
CA ASP A 6 3.82 -10.51 4.90
C ASP A 6 4.05 -9.14 5.59
N TYR A 7 4.78 -8.23 4.95
CA TYR A 7 5.09 -6.92 5.49
C TYR A 7 3.83 -6.06 5.65
N LEU A 8 2.89 -6.19 4.73
CA LEU A 8 1.59 -5.50 4.80
C LEU A 8 0.70 -6.04 5.91
N GLN A 9 0.85 -7.31 6.33
CA GLN A 9 0.09 -7.84 7.46
C GLN A 9 0.46 -7.14 8.77
N LYS A 10 1.72 -6.73 8.95
CA LYS A 10 2.15 -5.97 10.13
C LYS A 10 1.51 -4.58 10.21
N PHE A 11 1.03 -4.08 9.09
CA PHE A 11 0.36 -2.79 8.99
C PHE A 11 -1.16 -2.88 9.03
N LYS A 12 -1.73 -4.08 9.11
CA LYS A 12 -3.17 -4.26 9.30
C LYS A 12 -3.60 -3.56 10.59
N GLY A 13 -4.54 -2.62 10.48
CA GLY A 13 -4.98 -1.74 11.57
C GLY A 13 -4.02 -0.59 11.93
N LYS A 14 -2.95 -0.40 11.15
CA LYS A 14 -2.01 0.72 11.28
C LYS A 14 -2.00 1.56 10.00
N LYS A 15 -1.25 2.65 10.08
CA LYS A 15 -1.08 3.60 9.01
C LYS A 15 0.31 3.52 8.40
N VAL A 16 0.40 3.60 7.08
CA VAL A 16 1.63 3.47 6.30
C VAL A 16 1.72 4.58 5.27
N THR A 17 2.93 5.02 4.99
CA THR A 17 3.21 6.00 3.95
C THR A 17 3.78 5.31 2.72
N PHE A 18 3.17 5.56 1.57
CA PHE A 18 3.54 5.00 0.28
C PHE A 18 4.26 6.05 -0.52
N ARG A 19 5.56 5.87 -0.71
CA ARG A 19 6.41 6.77 -1.48
C ARG A 19 6.57 6.24 -2.90
N ARG A 20 6.08 6.98 -3.89
CA ARG A 20 6.18 6.54 -5.29
C ARG A 20 7.62 6.65 -5.79
N VAL A 21 8.18 5.54 -6.30
CA VAL A 21 9.54 5.51 -6.87
C VAL A 21 9.56 4.90 -8.26
N THR A 22 10.51 5.36 -9.09
CA THR A 22 10.69 4.88 -10.48
C THR A 22 11.69 3.73 -10.59
N SER A 23 12.66 3.64 -9.67
CA SER A 23 13.70 2.60 -9.67
C SER A 23 13.86 1.99 -8.28
N PHE A 24 14.03 0.66 -8.22
CA PHE A 24 14.15 -0.13 -6.99
C PHE A 24 12.99 0.09 -6.00
N PRO A 25 11.74 -0.18 -6.42
CA PRO A 25 10.65 -0.23 -5.45
C PRO A 25 10.85 -1.39 -4.47
N ASP A 26 10.36 -1.17 -3.26
CA ASP A 26 10.25 -2.20 -2.25
C ASP A 26 9.05 -3.11 -2.53
N LEU A 27 7.99 -2.55 -3.14
CA LEU A 27 6.73 -3.23 -3.40
C LEU A 27 6.08 -2.72 -4.71
N LYS A 28 5.61 -3.63 -5.58
CA LYS A 28 4.81 -3.24 -6.75
C LYS A 28 3.33 -3.33 -6.44
N ILE A 29 2.63 -2.22 -6.65
CA ILE A 29 1.20 -2.11 -6.39
C ILE A 29 0.42 -1.99 -7.70
N GLN A 30 -0.80 -2.54 -7.69
CA GLN A 30 -1.78 -2.30 -8.74
C GLN A 30 -3.12 -1.96 -8.10
N PHE A 31 -3.72 -0.88 -8.56
CA PHE A 31 -5.08 -0.51 -8.17
C PHE A 31 -6.07 -1.33 -8.98
N VAL A 32 -7.00 -1.97 -8.30
CA VAL A 32 -8.08 -2.75 -8.92
C VAL A 32 -9.42 -2.42 -8.27
N ASP A 33 -10.47 -2.37 -9.08
CA ASP A 33 -11.84 -2.17 -8.59
C ASP A 33 -12.47 -3.45 -8.04
N SER A 34 -12.00 -4.61 -8.47
CA SER A 34 -12.49 -5.93 -8.04
C SER A 34 -11.34 -6.93 -7.96
N PHE A 35 -11.38 -7.81 -6.96
CA PHE A 35 -10.32 -8.80 -6.64
C PHE A 35 -8.98 -8.18 -6.19
N ALA A 36 -9.03 -7.23 -5.25
CA ALA A 36 -7.83 -6.79 -4.55
C ALA A 36 -7.41 -7.82 -3.49
N ASP A 37 -6.11 -7.87 -3.21
CA ASP A 37 -5.56 -8.66 -2.11
C ASP A 37 -5.87 -7.98 -0.76
N TYR A 38 -5.84 -6.64 -0.73
CA TYR A 38 -6.11 -5.84 0.46
C TYR A 38 -6.91 -4.59 0.14
N GLU A 39 -7.76 -4.19 1.07
CA GLU A 39 -8.50 -2.94 1.01
C GLU A 39 -7.78 -1.88 1.85
N TYR A 40 -7.59 -0.69 1.29
CA TYR A 40 -6.94 0.41 1.98
C TYR A 40 -7.84 1.63 2.07
N LYS A 41 -7.65 2.38 3.14
CA LYS A 41 -8.26 3.68 3.31
C LYS A 41 -7.22 4.77 3.11
N GLU A 42 -7.55 5.78 2.34
CA GLU A 42 -6.66 6.93 2.13
C GLU A 42 -6.64 7.79 3.40
N ALA A 43 -5.46 7.96 3.98
CA ALA A 43 -5.27 8.84 5.12
C ALA A 43 -5.03 10.28 4.64
N SER A 44 -5.57 11.25 5.39
CA SER A 44 -5.44 12.67 5.05
C SER A 44 -4.09 13.28 5.44
N SER A 45 -3.23 12.56 6.16
CA SER A 45 -1.96 13.09 6.69
C SER A 45 -0.93 11.97 6.87
N ASN A 46 0.36 12.26 6.97
CA ASN A 46 1.42 11.30 7.33
C ASN A 46 1.57 11.13 8.87
N SER A 47 0.92 11.99 9.66
CA SER A 47 1.02 11.93 11.13
C SER A 47 0.58 10.55 11.65
N PHE A 48 1.46 9.89 12.42
CA PHE A 48 1.32 8.51 12.93
C PHE A 48 1.51 7.37 11.92
N SER A 49 2.10 7.63 10.76
CA SER A 49 2.55 6.52 9.90
C SER A 49 3.62 5.72 10.62
N ALA A 50 3.38 4.41 10.74
CA ALA A 50 4.32 3.49 11.35
C ALA A 50 5.62 3.40 10.53
N GLU A 51 5.50 3.51 9.21
CA GLU A 51 6.62 3.35 8.29
C GLU A 51 6.37 3.94 6.90
N ILE A 52 7.46 4.19 6.17
CA ILE A 52 7.47 4.64 4.77
C ILE A 52 7.91 3.46 3.88
N VAL A 53 7.09 3.07 2.93
CA VAL A 53 7.32 1.98 1.97
C VAL A 53 7.45 2.57 0.57
N LYS A 54 8.50 2.21 -0.18
CA LYS A 54 8.65 2.66 -1.56
C LYS A 54 7.84 1.76 -2.48
N VAL A 55 6.89 2.36 -3.18
CA VAL A 55 5.99 1.63 -4.08
C VAL A 55 6.18 2.04 -5.52
N GLN A 56 6.01 1.07 -6.42
CA GLN A 56 5.92 1.33 -7.87
C GLN A 56 4.57 0.84 -8.37
N GLU A 57 3.86 1.73 -9.06
CA GLU A 57 2.65 1.37 -9.78
C GLU A 57 3.05 0.63 -11.06
N VAL A 58 2.54 -0.58 -11.25
CA VAL A 58 2.78 -1.40 -12.44
C VAL A 58 1.47 -1.84 -13.07
N SER A 59 1.44 -1.93 -14.39
CA SER A 59 0.28 -2.40 -15.16
C SER A 59 0.24 -3.93 -15.32
N SER A 60 1.34 -4.63 -15.04
CA SER A 60 1.43 -6.08 -15.16
C SER A 60 2.41 -6.64 -14.13
N PHE A 61 2.06 -7.78 -13.55
CA PHE A 61 2.79 -8.46 -12.47
C PHE A 61 2.99 -7.59 -11.21
N PRO A 62 1.91 -7.08 -10.59
CA PRO A 62 2.02 -6.49 -9.27
C PRO A 62 2.31 -7.56 -8.22
N ASP A 63 3.01 -7.16 -7.16
CA ASP A 63 3.18 -7.99 -5.97
C ASP A 63 1.89 -7.98 -5.13
N VAL A 64 1.21 -6.84 -5.09
CA VAL A 64 0.00 -6.63 -4.28
C VAL A 64 -1.04 -5.81 -5.03
N LYS A 65 -2.29 -6.25 -4.99
CA LYS A 65 -3.44 -5.50 -5.49
C LYS A 65 -4.14 -4.76 -4.36
N LEU A 66 -4.37 -3.48 -4.55
CA LEU A 66 -4.99 -2.60 -3.57
C LEU A 66 -6.30 -2.04 -4.10
N LYS A 67 -7.32 -2.02 -3.23
CA LYS A 67 -8.60 -1.40 -3.50
C LYS A 67 -8.86 -0.27 -2.51
N LYS A 68 -9.22 0.90 -3.05
CA LYS A 68 -9.60 2.06 -2.23
C LYS A 68 -11.00 1.82 -1.66
N VAL A 69 -11.13 1.96 -0.35
CA VAL A 69 -12.42 1.92 0.35
C VAL A 69 -12.62 3.17 1.20
N THR A 70 -13.89 3.55 1.36
CA THR A 70 -14.28 4.80 2.03
C THR A 70 -14.63 4.61 3.51
N ALA A 71 -15.01 3.41 3.93
CA ALA A 71 -15.52 3.15 5.28
C ALA A 71 -14.61 2.25 6.14
N PHE A 72 -14.18 1.09 5.62
CA PHE A 72 -13.38 0.11 6.38
C PHE A 72 -12.34 -0.56 5.48
N GLY A 73 -11.11 -0.05 5.49
CA GLY A 73 -9.96 -0.74 4.89
C GLY A 73 -9.21 -1.54 5.95
N ASP A 74 -8.46 -2.54 5.53
CA ASP A 74 -7.56 -3.29 6.40
C ASP A 74 -6.49 -2.38 7.02
N PHE A 75 -6.06 -1.33 6.33
CA PHE A 75 -5.06 -0.38 6.79
C PHE A 75 -5.20 0.99 6.12
N GLU A 76 -4.55 2.00 6.70
CA GLU A 76 -4.54 3.37 6.18
C GLU A 76 -3.26 3.63 5.39
N ILE A 77 -3.40 4.10 4.15
CA ILE A 77 -2.28 4.49 3.29
C ILE A 77 -2.31 6.00 3.09
N TYR A 78 -1.17 6.62 3.36
CA TYR A 78 -0.88 7.98 2.94
C TYR A 78 0.02 7.94 1.70
N PHE A 79 -0.37 8.57 0.61
CA PHE A 79 0.51 8.69 -0.56
C PHE A 79 1.41 9.92 -0.40
N GLU A 80 2.72 9.70 -0.53
CA GLU A 80 3.77 10.73 -0.52
C GLU A 80 4.50 10.79 -1.87
#